data_AF-A0A935A8U5-F1
#
_entry.id   AF-A0A935A8U5-F1
#
_cell.length_a   1.000
_cell.length_b   1.000
_cell.length_c   1.000
_cell.angle_alpha   90.00
_cell.angle_beta   90.00
_cell.angle_gamma   90.00
#
_symmetry.space_group_name_H-M   'P 1'
#
loop_
_entity.id
_entity.type
_entity.pdbx_description
1 polymer ?
#
loop_
_entity_poly.entity_id
_entity_poly.type
_entity_poly.pdbx_seq_one_letter_code
_entity_poly.pdbx_strand_id
1 'polypeptide(L)'
;MPRKISSPAALFLLLLAVQLACNLPGSETGTPDPFATLNGLYTSSAQTQTAAATSTPGLPPPTVVTLAGSPTATNPPVTFSPAPVSRCDAAEFLADITYPDGSIVPRNTTFVKVWRIRNVGTCAWNTSYSIAFATGDSMNAPASIPMPGSVAPGQYIEIPVTLKSPGTDGSYRGYWKLRNASGGLFGIGGAADSAFWVDIRVTGPSFVAYNFADKYCDANWTSGAGNLPCPGTNGDANGYVIRLDAPVMENGVTEDEPGLLMVPQNVNNGYISAQFPSITIQAGDRFRAIVNCQRDAVNCNVVFRLDYLNNGVIKTYASWAEVYEGKYYPVDLDLSPLKGETLKFLLVVSANGSNNQDYAIWLNPHIVRQGSAPTPTNTPIPSITFTPTATFTPTLTSTTTFTFTPTPTFTETPSPTPTP
;
A
#
# COMPACT_ATOMS: atom_id res chain seq x y z
N MET A 1 33.35 76.59 13.54
CA MET A 1 34.20 75.41 13.88
C MET A 1 33.32 74.46 14.66
N PRO A 2 33.06 73.23 14.18
CA PRO A 2 34.08 72.18 14.06
C PRO A 2 34.20 71.55 12.66
N ARG A 3 35.28 70.77 12.51
CA ARG A 3 35.88 70.25 11.27
C ARG A 3 35.09 69.09 10.65
N LYS A 4 34.85 69.17 9.34
CA LYS A 4 34.60 68.02 8.46
C LYS A 4 35.87 67.17 8.37
N ILE A 5 35.78 65.89 8.71
CA ILE A 5 36.80 64.88 8.39
C ILE A 5 36.24 64.08 7.22
N SER A 6 36.66 64.45 6.00
CA SER A 6 36.54 63.62 4.81
C SER A 6 37.69 62.62 4.81
N SER A 7 37.43 61.36 5.12
CA SER A 7 38.43 60.28 4.96
C SER A 7 38.09 59.44 3.73
N PRO A 8 38.87 59.50 2.64
CA PRO A 8 38.64 58.72 1.42
C PRO A 8 38.92 57.21 1.60
N ALA A 9 39.39 56.79 2.78
CA ALA A 9 39.70 55.39 3.08
C ALA A 9 38.44 54.50 3.25
N ALA A 10 37.30 55.07 3.65
CA ALA A 10 36.06 54.30 3.84
C ALA A 10 35.38 53.94 2.50
N LEU A 11 35.59 54.75 1.45
CA LEU A 11 35.01 54.51 0.12
C LEU A 11 35.82 53.45 -0.67
N PHE A 12 37.13 53.35 -0.40
CA PHE A 12 37.99 52.33 -1.02
C PHE A 12 37.82 50.93 -0.41
N LEU A 13 37.48 50.82 0.88
CA LEU A 13 37.14 49.52 1.49
C LEU A 13 35.76 49.00 1.07
N LEU A 14 34.82 49.89 0.73
CA LEU A 14 33.51 49.49 0.23
C LEU A 14 33.56 49.05 -1.26
N LEU A 15 34.47 49.60 -2.07
CA LEU A 15 34.64 49.19 -3.48
C LEU A 15 35.46 47.91 -3.67
N LEU A 16 36.37 47.55 -2.74
CA LEU A 16 37.08 46.27 -2.81
C LEU A 16 36.21 45.06 -2.40
N ALA A 17 35.15 45.28 -1.60
CA ALA A 17 34.20 44.24 -1.23
C ALA A 17 33.22 43.87 -2.36
N VAL A 18 33.00 44.77 -3.33
CA VAL A 18 32.08 44.54 -4.46
C VAL A 18 32.75 43.78 -5.61
N GLN A 19 34.10 43.74 -5.68
CA GLN A 19 34.82 43.03 -6.74
C GLN A 19 35.21 41.58 -6.43
N LEU A 20 34.96 41.09 -5.21
CA LEU A 20 35.06 39.64 -4.89
C LEU A 20 33.71 38.90 -4.99
N ALA A 21 32.61 39.56 -5.34
CA ALA A 21 31.28 38.95 -5.40
C ALA A 21 30.89 38.37 -6.78
N CYS A 22 31.74 38.48 -7.81
CA CYS A 22 31.38 38.10 -9.19
C CYS A 22 32.23 36.97 -9.80
N ASN A 23 32.94 36.16 -9.00
CA ASN A 23 33.70 35.00 -9.52
C ASN A 23 33.58 33.75 -8.62
N LEU A 24 32.42 33.54 -7.98
CA LEU A 24 32.11 32.21 -7.44
C LEU A 24 31.60 31.32 -8.58
N PRO A 25 32.08 30.08 -8.74
CA PRO A 25 31.45 29.11 -9.62
C PRO A 25 29.98 28.96 -9.21
N GLY A 26 29.08 29.18 -10.16
CA GLY A 26 27.64 29.08 -9.93
C GLY A 26 27.29 27.65 -9.50
N SER A 27 27.07 27.47 -8.20
CA SER A 27 26.34 26.33 -7.69
C SER A 27 24.88 26.55 -8.03
N GLU A 28 24.42 25.97 -9.15
CA GLU A 28 23.01 25.79 -9.41
C GLU A 28 22.39 24.97 -8.27
N THR A 29 21.78 25.65 -7.30
CA THR A 29 20.79 25.04 -6.43
C THR A 29 19.48 24.98 -7.21
N GLY A 30 19.41 24.07 -8.18
CA GLY A 30 18.13 23.53 -8.59
C GLY A 30 17.51 22.84 -7.38
N THR A 31 16.30 23.22 -7.01
CA THR A 31 15.45 22.41 -6.15
C THR A 31 15.47 20.99 -6.72
N PRO A 32 15.78 19.94 -5.92
CA PRO A 32 15.76 18.58 -6.45
C PRO A 32 14.35 18.31 -6.94
N ASP A 33 14.19 18.09 -8.25
CA ASP A 33 12.95 17.55 -8.78
C ASP A 33 12.75 16.17 -8.12
N PRO A 34 11.70 15.99 -7.30
CA PRO A 34 11.43 14.70 -6.66
C PRO A 34 11.19 13.61 -7.71
N PHE A 35 10.75 13.97 -8.92
CA PHE A 35 10.55 13.01 -10.01
C PHE A 35 11.86 12.57 -10.68
N ALA A 36 12.84 13.46 -10.84
CA ALA A 36 14.15 13.10 -11.39
C ALA A 36 14.97 12.21 -10.43
N THR A 37 14.85 12.46 -9.12
CA THR A 37 15.57 11.71 -8.08
C THR A 37 14.97 10.31 -7.87
N LEU A 38 13.65 10.17 -8.03
CA LEU A 38 12.97 8.87 -7.97
C LEU A 38 13.28 8.01 -9.21
N ASN A 39 13.36 8.61 -10.40
CA ASN A 39 13.69 7.89 -11.64
C ASN A 39 15.14 7.36 -11.64
N GLY A 40 16.09 8.04 -10.99
CA GLY A 40 17.48 7.58 -10.83
C GLY A 40 17.63 6.34 -9.92
N LEU A 41 16.77 6.20 -8.90
CA LEU A 41 16.74 5.04 -8.00
C LEU A 41 16.06 3.82 -8.64
N TYR A 42 15.07 4.02 -9.53
CA TYR A 42 14.50 2.93 -10.33
C TYR A 42 15.43 2.46 -11.47
N THR A 43 16.28 3.33 -12.00
CA THR A 43 17.18 2.96 -13.10
C THR A 43 18.43 2.20 -12.62
N SER A 44 18.93 2.50 -11.41
CA SER A 44 20.07 1.76 -10.83
C SER A 44 19.71 0.35 -10.33
N SER A 45 18.44 0.10 -9.96
CA SER A 45 17.96 -1.25 -9.62
C SER A 45 17.59 -2.11 -10.85
N ALA A 46 17.29 -1.49 -12.00
CA ALA A 46 17.06 -2.19 -13.27
C ALA A 46 18.36 -2.63 -13.97
N GLN A 47 19.47 -1.92 -13.80
CA GLN A 47 20.78 -2.30 -14.36
C GLN A 47 21.45 -3.46 -13.60
N THR A 48 21.09 -3.71 -12.33
CA THR A 48 21.58 -4.88 -11.59
C THR A 48 20.87 -6.18 -11.97
N GLN A 49 19.69 -6.12 -12.61
CA GLN A 49 18.96 -7.31 -13.09
C GLN A 49 19.30 -7.74 -14.52
N THR A 50 20.00 -6.91 -15.31
CA THR A 50 20.37 -7.26 -16.69
C THR A 50 21.79 -7.83 -16.84
N ALA A 51 22.60 -7.87 -15.77
CA ALA A 51 23.91 -8.54 -15.78
C ALA A 51 23.86 -10.02 -15.31
N ALA A 52 22.72 -10.52 -14.81
CA ALA A 52 22.58 -11.90 -14.32
C ALA A 52 21.98 -12.88 -15.36
N ALA A 53 21.55 -12.40 -16.53
CA ALA A 53 21.02 -13.23 -17.61
C ALA A 53 22.09 -13.47 -18.70
N THR A 54 23.21 -14.07 -18.32
CA THR A 54 24.09 -14.73 -19.30
C THR A 54 24.00 -16.22 -19.03
N SER A 55 23.55 -16.95 -20.04
CA SER A 55 23.37 -18.41 -20.05
C SER A 55 24.62 -19.15 -19.58
N THR A 56 24.54 -19.80 -18.43
CA THR A 56 25.46 -20.88 -18.08
C THR A 56 25.05 -22.14 -18.85
N PRO A 57 25.95 -22.77 -19.62
CA PRO A 57 25.72 -24.08 -20.21
C PRO A 57 25.37 -25.13 -19.13
N GLY A 58 24.46 -26.04 -19.49
CA GLY A 58 23.72 -26.93 -18.59
C GLY A 58 24.53 -27.59 -17.48
N LEU A 59 24.00 -27.45 -16.26
CA LEU A 59 24.35 -28.33 -15.14
C LEU A 59 23.82 -29.75 -15.45
N PRO A 60 24.63 -30.80 -15.21
CA PRO A 60 24.16 -32.18 -15.35
C PRO A 60 23.01 -32.46 -14.37
N PRO A 61 22.15 -33.46 -14.67
CA PRO A 61 21.04 -33.86 -13.79
C PRO A 61 21.55 -34.13 -12.37
N PRO A 62 20.74 -33.88 -11.32
CA PRO A 62 21.15 -34.14 -9.96
C PRO A 62 21.56 -35.60 -9.84
N THR A 63 22.85 -35.81 -9.62
CA THR A 63 23.38 -37.13 -9.30
C THR A 63 22.79 -37.50 -7.95
N VAL A 64 22.04 -38.60 -7.91
CA VAL A 64 21.59 -39.20 -6.65
C VAL A 64 22.85 -39.65 -5.92
N VAL A 65 23.33 -38.83 -4.99
CA VAL A 65 24.35 -39.24 -4.04
C VAL A 65 23.63 -40.11 -3.02
N THR A 66 23.66 -41.43 -3.23
CA THR A 66 23.45 -42.39 -2.16
C THR A 66 24.58 -42.23 -1.16
N LEU A 67 24.37 -41.35 -0.16
CA LEU A 67 25.17 -41.30 1.06
C LEU A 67 24.95 -42.62 1.80
N ALA A 68 25.80 -43.60 1.48
CA ALA A 68 26.03 -44.73 2.36
C ALA A 68 26.69 -44.20 3.64
N GLY A 69 25.95 -44.28 4.75
CA GLY A 69 26.44 -43.90 6.09
C GLY A 69 25.76 -42.65 6.63
N SER A 70 24.54 -42.81 7.14
CA SER A 70 24.05 -41.90 8.17
C SER A 70 24.93 -42.11 9.41
N PRO A 71 25.66 -41.11 9.91
CA PRO A 71 26.23 -41.21 11.23
C PRO A 71 25.05 -41.26 12.20
N THR A 72 24.86 -42.40 12.87
CA THR A 72 24.07 -42.43 14.10
C THR A 72 24.66 -41.35 15.00
N ALA A 73 23.90 -40.29 15.26
CA ALA A 73 24.28 -39.25 16.21
C ALA A 73 24.28 -39.87 17.60
N THR A 74 25.40 -40.49 17.99
CA THR A 74 25.65 -40.92 19.35
C THR A 74 26.15 -39.70 20.12
N ASN A 75 25.22 -38.85 20.55
CA ASN A 75 25.56 -37.75 21.44
C ASN A 75 26.11 -38.32 22.77
N PRO A 76 27.19 -37.76 23.33
CA PRO A 76 27.69 -38.16 24.63
C PRO A 76 26.62 -37.91 25.70
N PRO A 77 26.45 -38.82 26.68
CA PRO A 77 25.47 -38.65 27.75
C PRO A 77 25.85 -37.44 28.60
N VAL A 78 25.10 -36.35 28.47
CA VAL A 78 25.22 -35.21 29.39
C VAL A 78 24.49 -35.59 30.67
N THR A 79 25.22 -35.90 31.74
CA THR A 79 24.67 -36.21 33.06
C THR A 79 24.21 -34.93 33.73
N PHE A 80 22.95 -34.56 33.51
CA PHE A 80 22.22 -33.67 34.41
C PHE A 80 21.48 -34.54 35.43
N SER A 81 21.58 -34.17 36.72
CA SER A 81 20.82 -34.82 37.79
C SER A 81 19.33 -34.71 37.46
N PRO A 82 18.60 -35.82 37.22
CA PRO A 82 17.21 -35.74 36.83
C PRO A 82 16.37 -35.34 38.05
N ALA A 83 15.59 -34.27 37.92
CA ALA A 83 14.36 -34.19 38.68
C ALA A 83 13.56 -35.48 38.38
N PRO A 84 13.03 -36.21 39.38
CA PRO A 84 12.36 -37.48 39.14
C PRO A 84 11.07 -37.26 38.34
N VAL A 85 11.17 -37.40 37.02
CA VAL A 85 10.05 -37.45 36.08
C VAL A 85 9.49 -38.87 36.10
N SER A 86 8.29 -39.04 36.68
CA SER A 86 7.63 -40.33 36.85
C SER A 86 6.74 -40.75 35.67
N ARG A 87 6.67 -39.94 34.60
CA ARG A 87 5.75 -40.14 33.48
C ARG A 87 6.42 -40.89 32.32
N CYS A 88 5.68 -41.82 31.74
CA CYS A 88 6.09 -42.54 30.53
C CYS A 88 6.34 -41.56 29.37
N ASP A 89 5.31 -40.79 29.00
CA ASP A 89 5.38 -39.79 27.94
C ASP A 89 5.49 -38.38 28.52
N ALA A 90 6.62 -37.72 28.31
CA ALA A 90 6.83 -36.32 28.69
C ALA A 90 7.89 -35.65 27.81
N ALA A 91 7.62 -34.43 27.36
CA ALA A 91 8.50 -33.68 26.48
C ALA A 91 9.00 -32.37 27.10
N GLU A 92 10.15 -31.92 26.65
CA GLU A 92 10.70 -30.59 26.95
C GLU A 92 10.99 -29.89 25.63
N PHE A 93 10.46 -28.68 25.46
CA PHE A 93 10.81 -27.83 24.33
C PHE A 93 12.19 -27.22 24.58
N LEU A 94 13.12 -27.43 23.64
CA LEU A 94 14.46 -26.89 23.75
C LEU A 94 14.63 -25.59 22.95
N ALA A 95 14.20 -25.59 21.68
CA ALA A 95 14.37 -24.44 20.80
C ALA A 95 13.50 -24.50 19.55
N ASP A 96 13.22 -23.32 19.02
CA ASP A 96 12.91 -23.13 17.60
C ASP A 96 14.21 -23.18 16.80
N ILE A 97 14.35 -24.17 15.93
CA ILE A 97 15.52 -24.30 15.04
C ILE A 97 15.33 -23.44 13.80
N THR A 98 14.10 -23.37 13.30
CA THR A 98 13.70 -22.41 12.25
C THR A 98 12.48 -21.61 12.68
N TYR A 99 12.37 -20.41 12.13
CA TYR A 99 11.27 -19.47 12.38
C TYR A 99 10.97 -19.27 13.89
N PRO A 100 11.90 -18.70 14.68
CA PRO A 100 11.60 -18.31 16.07
C PRO A 100 10.34 -17.46 16.17
N ASP A 101 9.72 -17.43 17.34
CA ASP A 101 8.48 -16.67 17.57
C ASP A 101 8.53 -15.23 17.03
N GLY A 102 7.49 -14.84 16.31
CA GLY A 102 7.37 -13.52 15.67
C GLY A 102 8.05 -13.41 14.31
N SER A 103 8.60 -14.50 13.77
CA SER A 103 9.22 -14.53 12.44
C SER A 103 8.31 -13.97 11.36
N ILE A 104 8.86 -13.12 10.49
CA ILE A 104 8.12 -12.55 9.36
C ILE A 104 8.15 -13.54 8.19
N VAL A 105 6.98 -13.91 7.68
CA VAL A 105 6.83 -14.82 6.54
C VAL A 105 6.00 -14.13 5.46
N PRO A 106 6.40 -14.14 4.17
CA PRO A 106 5.58 -13.55 3.12
C PRO A 106 4.24 -14.27 2.98
N ARG A 107 3.19 -13.57 2.52
CA ARG A 107 1.88 -14.18 2.21
C ARG A 107 2.01 -15.42 1.30
N ASN A 108 1.16 -16.43 1.51
CA ASN A 108 1.06 -17.64 0.69
C ASN A 108 2.38 -18.43 0.49
N THR A 109 3.32 -18.30 1.41
CA THR A 109 4.66 -18.89 1.30
C THR A 109 4.72 -20.23 2.03
N THR A 110 5.24 -21.26 1.34
CA THR A 110 5.57 -22.52 1.99
C THR A 110 6.88 -22.39 2.74
N PHE A 111 6.89 -22.83 4.00
CA PHE A 111 8.07 -22.81 4.86
C PHE A 111 8.14 -24.07 5.73
N VAL A 112 9.34 -24.39 6.22
CA VAL A 112 9.56 -25.57 7.10
C VAL A 112 9.88 -25.08 8.51
N LYS A 113 8.95 -25.30 9.44
CA LYS A 113 9.16 -25.08 10.86
C LYS A 113 9.86 -26.29 11.47
N VAL A 114 10.93 -26.07 12.22
CA VAL A 114 11.68 -27.13 12.90
C VAL A 114 11.73 -26.79 14.39
N TRP A 115 11.17 -27.69 15.21
CA TRP A 115 11.31 -27.63 16.66
C TRP A 115 12.32 -28.67 17.13
N ARG A 116 13.16 -28.30 18.11
CA ARG A 116 13.98 -29.27 18.86
C ARG A 116 13.29 -29.62 20.16
N ILE A 117 12.94 -30.89 20.33
CA ILE A 117 12.19 -31.41 21.47
C ILE A 117 12.94 -32.56 22.12
N ARG A 118 13.05 -32.53 23.44
CA ARG A 118 13.68 -33.57 24.26
C ARG A 118 12.67 -34.51 24.87
N ASN A 119 12.98 -35.80 24.88
CA ASN A 119 12.27 -36.79 25.67
C ASN A 119 12.73 -36.71 27.12
N VAL A 120 11.86 -36.23 28.00
CA VAL A 120 12.08 -36.19 29.45
C VAL A 120 11.16 -37.19 30.17
N GLY A 121 10.55 -38.12 29.45
CA GLY A 121 9.81 -39.25 30.00
C GLY A 121 10.68 -40.47 30.22
N THR A 122 10.04 -41.58 30.61
CA THR A 122 10.70 -42.89 30.78
C THR A 122 10.52 -43.82 29.59
N CYS A 123 9.58 -43.53 28.69
CA CYS A 123 9.30 -44.33 27.50
C CYS A 123 10.05 -43.81 26.27
N ALA A 124 10.63 -44.73 25.48
CA ALA A 124 11.24 -44.37 24.22
C ALA A 124 10.17 -44.07 23.16
N TRP A 125 10.32 -42.94 22.46
CA TRP A 125 9.49 -42.62 21.30
C TRP A 125 10.05 -43.32 20.07
N ASN A 126 9.17 -43.73 19.16
CA ASN A 126 9.53 -44.36 17.89
C ASN A 126 8.60 -43.83 16.78
N THR A 127 8.71 -44.37 15.56
CA THR A 127 7.94 -43.90 14.40
C THR A 127 6.42 -44.16 14.48
N SER A 128 5.93 -44.91 15.48
CA SER A 128 4.49 -45.00 15.81
C SER A 128 3.98 -43.81 16.62
N TYR A 129 4.87 -42.98 17.15
CA TYR A 129 4.54 -41.68 17.74
C TYR A 129 4.40 -40.65 16.62
N SER A 130 3.71 -39.56 16.90
CA SER A 130 3.54 -38.45 15.97
C SER A 130 3.51 -37.11 16.69
N ILE A 131 3.67 -36.04 15.94
CA ILE A 131 3.25 -34.69 16.33
C ILE A 131 1.86 -34.44 15.74
N ALA A 132 0.96 -33.89 16.53
CA ALA A 132 -0.43 -33.63 16.15
C ALA A 132 -0.78 -32.15 16.34
N PHE A 133 -1.47 -31.58 15.35
CA PHE A 133 -2.03 -30.25 15.46
C PHE A 133 -3.11 -30.26 16.54
N ALA A 134 -2.99 -29.34 17.52
CA ALA A 134 -3.92 -29.24 18.63
C ALA A 134 -5.00 -28.20 18.35
N THR A 135 -4.60 -26.93 18.15
CA THR A 135 -5.51 -25.78 18.00
C THR A 135 -4.81 -24.61 17.30
N GLY A 136 -5.57 -23.55 16.98
CA GLY A 136 -5.05 -22.30 16.40
C GLY A 136 -5.07 -22.30 14.87
N ASP A 137 -4.09 -21.67 14.25
CA ASP A 137 -3.93 -21.58 12.80
C ASP A 137 -3.18 -22.80 12.28
N SER A 138 -3.88 -23.64 11.50
CA SER A 138 -3.28 -24.87 10.96
C SER A 138 -2.23 -24.62 9.90
N MET A 139 -2.28 -23.47 9.19
CA MET A 139 -1.32 -23.11 8.13
C MET A 139 -1.11 -24.25 7.10
N ASN A 140 -2.21 -24.89 6.71
CA ASN A 140 -2.27 -26.07 5.82
C ASN A 140 -1.47 -27.30 6.30
N ALA A 141 -1.16 -27.38 7.60
CA ALA A 141 -0.45 -28.53 8.12
C ALA A 141 -1.34 -29.78 8.15
N PRO A 142 -0.76 -30.98 7.97
CA PRO A 142 -1.43 -32.23 8.27
C PRO A 142 -1.89 -32.30 9.74
N ALA A 143 -3.01 -32.96 10.00
CA ALA A 143 -3.53 -33.13 11.36
C ALA A 143 -2.57 -33.91 12.28
N SER A 144 -1.76 -34.80 11.69
CA SER A 144 -0.72 -35.56 12.39
C SER A 144 0.43 -35.89 11.45
N ILE A 145 1.66 -35.86 11.98
CA ILE A 145 2.90 -36.14 11.25
C ILE A 145 3.70 -37.16 12.07
N PRO A 146 4.06 -38.33 11.50
CA PRO A 146 4.84 -39.34 12.20
C PRO A 146 6.19 -38.80 12.68
N MET A 147 6.68 -39.32 13.80
CA MET A 147 8.00 -38.98 14.31
C MET A 147 9.07 -39.41 13.29
N PRO A 148 10.05 -38.55 12.94
CA PRO A 148 11.03 -38.87 11.91
C PRO A 148 12.06 -39.94 12.33
N GLY A 149 12.11 -40.28 13.62
CA GLY A 149 12.99 -41.30 14.17
C GLY A 149 12.67 -41.66 15.62
N SER A 150 13.46 -42.56 16.19
CA SER A 150 13.32 -42.97 17.59
C SER A 150 14.08 -42.05 18.53
N VAL A 151 13.53 -41.80 19.73
CA VAL A 151 14.08 -40.88 20.74
C VAL A 151 14.04 -41.56 22.10
N ALA A 152 15.21 -41.98 22.58
CA ALA A 152 15.36 -42.54 23.92
C ALA A 152 15.15 -41.47 25.01
N PRO A 153 14.78 -41.86 26.24
CA PRO A 153 14.78 -40.97 27.40
C PRO A 153 16.09 -40.16 27.51
N GLY A 154 15.96 -38.86 27.74
CA GLY A 154 17.07 -37.91 27.85
C GLY A 154 17.63 -37.42 26.52
N GLN A 155 17.25 -38.00 25.38
CA GLN A 155 17.66 -37.57 24.04
C GLN A 155 16.68 -36.56 23.44
N TYR A 156 17.09 -35.86 22.38
CA TYR A 156 16.24 -34.93 21.64
C TYR A 156 16.12 -35.30 20.17
N ILE A 157 15.13 -34.73 19.51
CA ILE A 157 14.90 -34.82 18.08
C ILE A 157 14.53 -33.46 17.50
N GLU A 158 14.84 -33.25 16.23
CA GLU A 158 14.38 -32.11 15.45
C GLU A 158 13.23 -32.56 14.55
N ILE A 159 12.08 -31.92 14.69
CA ILE A 159 10.84 -32.31 14.01
C ILE A 159 10.52 -31.24 12.95
N PRO A 160 10.75 -31.52 11.66
CA PRO A 160 10.39 -30.62 10.58
C PRO A 160 8.91 -30.75 10.24
N VAL A 161 8.23 -29.62 10.08
CA VAL A 161 6.85 -29.52 9.63
C VAL A 161 6.75 -28.48 8.52
N THR A 162 6.32 -28.93 7.34
CA THR A 162 6.03 -28.06 6.20
C THR A 162 4.68 -27.38 6.41
N LEU A 163 4.69 -26.05 6.40
CA LEU A 163 3.55 -25.17 6.59
C LEU A 163 3.40 -24.23 5.38
N LYS A 164 2.21 -23.65 5.21
CA LYS A 164 1.97 -22.55 4.27
C LYS A 164 1.37 -21.37 5.02
N SER A 165 2.05 -20.23 4.96
CA SER A 165 1.54 -18.99 5.56
C SER A 165 0.22 -18.57 4.90
N PRO A 166 -0.72 -17.99 5.66
CA PRO A 166 -1.95 -17.47 5.11
C PRO A 166 -1.76 -16.41 4.02
N GLY A 167 -2.81 -16.19 3.25
CA GLY A 167 -2.85 -15.19 2.18
C GLY A 167 -3.21 -13.78 2.64
N THR A 168 -3.31 -13.54 3.94
CA THR A 168 -3.69 -12.23 4.52
C THR A 168 -2.63 -11.82 5.53
N ASP A 169 -2.37 -10.52 5.63
CA ASP A 169 -1.45 -9.98 6.64
C ASP A 169 -2.03 -10.14 8.04
N GLY A 170 -1.20 -10.50 9.00
CA GLY A 170 -1.64 -10.74 10.37
C GLY A 170 -0.64 -11.54 11.20
N SER A 171 -0.97 -11.76 12.45
CA SER A 171 -0.25 -12.69 13.32
C SER A 171 -0.99 -14.01 13.35
N TYR A 172 -0.25 -15.11 13.19
CA TYR A 172 -0.80 -16.46 13.11
C TYR A 172 -0.04 -17.39 14.03
N ARG A 173 -0.78 -18.19 14.79
CA ARG A 173 -0.21 -19.11 15.77
C ARG A 173 -0.89 -20.47 15.74
N GLY A 174 -0.09 -21.50 15.50
CA GLY A 174 -0.53 -22.91 15.52
C GLY A 174 0.05 -23.66 16.70
N TYR A 175 -0.78 -24.37 17.45
CA TYR A 175 -0.40 -25.12 18.64
C TYR A 175 -0.35 -26.62 18.36
N TRP A 176 0.66 -27.29 18.91
CA TRP A 176 1.01 -28.67 18.62
C TRP A 176 1.28 -29.46 19.89
N LYS A 177 0.91 -30.75 19.87
CA LYS A 177 1.22 -31.73 20.93
C LYS A 177 1.85 -32.97 20.30
N LEU A 178 2.56 -33.75 21.10
CA LEU A 178 2.97 -35.09 20.70
C LEU A 178 1.81 -36.07 20.93
N ARG A 179 1.81 -37.17 20.18
CA ARG A 179 0.82 -38.24 20.25
C ARG A 179 1.54 -39.59 20.31
N ASN A 180 1.23 -40.38 21.32
CA ASN A 180 1.83 -41.70 21.49
C ASN A 180 1.17 -42.76 20.59
N ALA A 181 1.73 -43.98 20.60
CA ALA A 181 1.28 -45.10 19.76
C ALA A 181 -0.18 -45.52 20.01
N SER A 182 -0.69 -45.32 21.22
CA SER A 182 -2.10 -45.58 21.58
C SER A 182 -3.03 -44.42 21.21
N GLY A 183 -2.48 -43.34 20.65
CA GLY A 183 -3.22 -42.16 20.22
C GLY A 183 -3.45 -41.11 21.31
N GLY A 184 -2.88 -41.28 22.52
CA GLY A 184 -2.94 -40.32 23.61
C GLY A 184 -2.05 -39.11 23.35
N LEU A 185 -2.56 -37.91 23.62
CA LEU A 185 -1.82 -36.66 23.48
C LEU A 185 -1.01 -36.36 24.75
N PHE A 186 0.20 -35.85 24.55
CA PHE A 186 1.07 -35.34 25.60
C PHE A 186 1.89 -34.18 25.04
N GLY A 187 2.56 -33.44 25.91
CA GLY A 187 3.28 -32.25 25.52
C GLY A 187 4.36 -31.85 26.49
N ILE A 188 4.59 -30.55 26.56
CA ILE A 188 5.64 -29.94 27.36
C ILE A 188 5.14 -29.49 28.74
N GLY A 189 6.06 -28.97 29.56
CA GLY A 189 5.77 -28.46 30.90
C GLY A 189 5.67 -29.55 31.97
N GLY A 190 5.58 -29.16 33.24
CA GLY A 190 5.65 -30.10 34.37
C GLY A 190 4.53 -31.15 34.39
N ALA A 191 3.38 -30.85 33.78
CA ALA A 191 2.27 -31.80 33.64
C ALA A 191 2.29 -32.59 32.32
N ALA A 192 3.30 -32.40 31.46
CA ALA A 192 3.42 -33.04 30.15
C ALA A 192 2.15 -32.90 29.28
N ASP A 193 1.48 -31.75 29.35
CA ASP A 193 0.20 -31.51 28.66
C ASP A 193 0.12 -30.13 27.98
N SER A 194 1.14 -29.28 28.12
CA SER A 194 1.16 -28.00 27.40
C SER A 194 1.54 -28.20 25.94
N ALA A 195 0.90 -27.46 25.05
CA ALA A 195 1.31 -27.42 23.65
C ALA A 195 2.58 -26.58 23.47
N PHE A 196 3.35 -26.90 22.44
CA PHE A 196 4.35 -25.99 21.85
C PHE A 196 3.76 -25.40 20.57
N TRP A 197 4.37 -24.37 19.98
CA TRP A 197 3.73 -23.61 18.92
C TRP A 197 4.67 -23.14 17.82
N VAL A 198 4.06 -22.74 16.72
CA VAL A 198 4.66 -21.88 15.70
C VAL A 198 3.95 -20.54 15.77
N ASP A 199 4.71 -19.45 15.78
CA ASP A 199 4.20 -18.09 15.83
C ASP A 199 4.86 -17.23 14.75
N ILE A 200 4.08 -16.76 13.78
CA ILE A 200 4.58 -15.98 12.65
C ILE A 200 3.76 -14.70 12.45
N ARG A 201 4.42 -13.69 11.88
CA ARG A 201 3.75 -12.52 11.32
C ARG A 201 3.78 -12.60 9.80
N VAL A 202 2.62 -12.62 9.19
CA VAL A 202 2.49 -12.60 7.73
C VAL A 202 2.41 -11.16 7.24
N THR A 203 3.22 -10.85 6.24
CA THR A 203 3.18 -9.57 5.52
C THR A 203 3.55 -9.77 4.06
N GLY A 204 3.38 -8.76 3.21
CA GLY A 204 3.80 -8.83 1.82
C GLY A 204 3.59 -7.50 1.11
N PRO A 205 4.15 -7.32 -0.10
CA PRO A 205 4.07 -6.06 -0.83
C PRO A 205 2.62 -5.65 -1.06
N SER A 206 2.34 -4.36 -1.04
CA SER A 206 1.05 -3.81 -1.41
C SER A 206 1.23 -2.56 -2.26
N PHE A 207 0.19 -2.20 -3.00
CA PHE A 207 0.18 -1.01 -3.83
C PHE A 207 -1.16 -0.30 -3.76
N VAL A 208 -1.18 0.98 -4.10
CA VAL A 208 -2.42 1.76 -4.22
C VAL A 208 -3.13 1.34 -5.50
N ALA A 209 -4.22 0.59 -5.38
CA ALA A 209 -5.04 0.17 -6.51
C ALA A 209 -5.96 1.28 -7.01
N TYR A 210 -6.34 2.21 -6.12
CA TYR A 210 -7.14 3.38 -6.47
C TYR A 210 -6.87 4.50 -5.47
N ASN A 211 -6.51 5.69 -5.93
CA ASN A 211 -6.39 6.88 -5.08
C ASN A 211 -7.54 7.83 -5.42
N PHE A 212 -8.45 8.06 -4.47
CA PHE A 212 -9.61 8.91 -4.67
C PHE A 212 -9.22 10.39 -4.75
N ALA A 213 -8.16 10.82 -4.06
CA ALA A 213 -7.68 12.20 -4.12
C ALA A 213 -7.05 12.53 -5.48
N ASP A 214 -6.31 11.60 -6.08
CA ASP A 214 -5.75 11.78 -7.43
C ASP A 214 -6.81 11.69 -8.53
N LYS A 215 -7.93 11.00 -8.25
CA LYS A 215 -9.02 10.74 -9.20
C LYS A 215 -10.26 11.58 -8.92
N TYR A 216 -10.15 12.63 -8.12
CA TYR A 216 -11.31 13.35 -7.61
C TYR A 216 -12.17 14.01 -8.71
N CYS A 217 -11.56 14.46 -9.81
CA CYS A 217 -12.34 14.98 -10.97
C CYS A 217 -12.83 13.91 -11.95
N ASP A 218 -12.49 12.63 -11.75
CA ASP A 218 -13.15 11.53 -12.47
C ASP A 218 -14.51 11.18 -11.82
N ALA A 219 -14.81 11.72 -10.63
CA ALA A 219 -16.05 11.49 -9.92
C ALA A 219 -17.19 12.42 -10.34
N ASN A 220 -18.42 11.94 -10.24
CA ASN A 220 -19.62 12.76 -10.35
C ASN A 220 -19.93 13.40 -8.98
N TRP A 221 -19.80 14.72 -8.89
CA TRP A 221 -20.04 15.48 -7.66
C TRP A 221 -21.49 15.98 -7.58
N THR A 222 -22.13 15.75 -6.44
CA THR A 222 -23.49 16.23 -6.18
C THR A 222 -23.68 16.73 -4.75
N SER A 223 -24.67 17.59 -4.59
CA SER A 223 -25.24 17.98 -3.29
C SER A 223 -26.76 18.06 -3.38
N GLY A 224 -27.41 18.56 -2.33
CA GLY A 224 -28.84 18.89 -2.38
C GLY A 224 -29.18 19.99 -3.40
N ALA A 225 -28.19 20.75 -3.90
CA ALA A 225 -28.36 21.74 -4.95
C ALA A 225 -28.25 21.18 -6.38
N GLY A 226 -27.88 19.90 -6.53
CA GLY A 226 -27.68 19.26 -7.83
C GLY A 226 -26.20 18.94 -8.12
N ASN A 227 -25.83 18.94 -9.41
CA ASN A 227 -24.47 18.64 -9.85
C ASN A 227 -23.50 19.79 -9.52
N LEU A 228 -22.29 19.43 -9.09
CA LEU A 228 -21.23 20.38 -8.73
C LEU A 228 -20.03 20.27 -9.70
N PRO A 229 -19.31 21.38 -9.95
CA PRO A 229 -18.08 21.36 -10.75
C PRO A 229 -16.89 20.73 -10.01
N CYS A 230 -15.90 20.27 -10.77
CA CYS A 230 -14.60 19.83 -10.27
C CYS A 230 -13.46 20.47 -11.08
N PRO A 231 -12.49 21.15 -10.43
CA PRO A 231 -12.51 21.56 -9.03
C PRO A 231 -13.71 22.49 -8.73
N GLY A 232 -14.14 22.49 -7.48
CA GLY A 232 -15.17 23.41 -7.00
C GLY A 232 -14.63 24.83 -6.78
N THR A 233 -15.54 25.78 -6.63
CA THR A 233 -15.19 27.16 -6.27
C THR A 233 -15.23 27.31 -4.75
N ASN A 234 -14.13 27.79 -4.16
CA ASN A 234 -14.05 28.02 -2.72
C ASN A 234 -15.18 28.96 -2.25
N GLY A 235 -15.93 28.52 -1.24
CA GLY A 235 -17.05 29.28 -0.66
C GLY A 235 -18.39 29.17 -1.40
N ASP A 236 -18.51 28.32 -2.43
CA ASP A 236 -19.80 28.08 -3.10
C ASP A 236 -20.84 27.52 -2.11
N ALA A 237 -21.99 28.19 -2.01
CA ALA A 237 -23.08 27.81 -1.11
C ALA A 237 -23.74 26.48 -1.51
N ASN A 238 -23.59 26.04 -2.76
CA ASN A 238 -24.08 24.74 -3.21
C ASN A 238 -23.22 23.56 -2.73
N GLY A 239 -22.06 23.85 -2.11
CA GLY A 239 -21.04 22.88 -1.73
C GLY A 239 -19.92 22.81 -2.77
N TYR A 240 -18.74 22.38 -2.37
CA TYR A 240 -17.57 22.33 -3.26
C TYR A 240 -16.53 21.31 -2.82
N VAL A 241 -15.69 20.90 -3.77
CA VAL A 241 -14.50 20.08 -3.53
C VAL A 241 -13.23 20.78 -4.01
N ILE A 242 -12.17 20.73 -3.21
CA ILE A 242 -10.82 21.18 -3.60
C ILE A 242 -9.81 20.11 -3.20
N ARG A 243 -8.87 19.78 -4.10
CA ARG A 243 -7.70 18.97 -3.76
C ARG A 243 -6.69 19.84 -3.02
N LEU A 244 -6.22 19.35 -1.88
CA LEU A 244 -5.18 19.96 -1.07
C LEU A 244 -3.92 19.12 -1.20
N ASP A 245 -2.83 19.71 -1.69
CA ASP A 245 -1.55 19.00 -1.86
C ASP A 245 -0.74 18.93 -0.55
N ALA A 246 -1.00 19.87 0.37
CA ALA A 246 -0.41 19.92 1.70
C ALA A 246 -1.50 20.31 2.71
N PRO A 247 -2.46 19.41 3.00
CA PRO A 247 -3.57 19.71 3.91
C PRO A 247 -3.04 19.95 5.32
N VAL A 248 -3.59 20.97 5.98
CA VAL A 248 -3.33 21.23 7.41
C VAL A 248 -4.45 20.62 8.21
N MET A 249 -4.11 19.56 8.94
CA MET A 249 -5.04 18.88 9.83
C MET A 249 -5.39 19.75 11.03
N GLU A 250 -6.42 19.30 11.73
CA GLU A 250 -6.98 20.02 12.85
C GLU A 250 -5.97 20.32 13.97
N ASN A 251 -5.12 19.35 14.28
CA ASN A 251 -4.05 19.48 15.28
C ASN A 251 -2.91 20.43 14.85
N GLY A 252 -3.00 21.02 13.64
CA GLY A 252 -2.01 21.92 13.07
C GLY A 252 -0.87 21.24 12.33
N VAL A 253 -0.86 19.90 12.25
CA VAL A 253 0.12 19.17 11.45
C VAL A 253 -0.21 19.37 9.97
N THR A 254 0.83 19.63 9.18
CA THR A 254 0.74 19.65 7.72
C THR A 254 1.19 18.30 7.19
N GLU A 255 0.37 17.69 6.37
CA GLU A 255 0.63 16.38 5.76
C GLU A 255 1.17 16.56 4.34
N ASP A 256 1.91 15.57 3.84
CA ASP A 256 2.50 15.59 2.49
C ASP A 256 1.73 14.72 1.48
N GLU A 257 0.73 13.95 1.94
CA GLU A 257 -0.21 13.27 1.06
C GLU A 257 -1.42 14.15 0.69
N PRO A 258 -1.97 13.96 -0.53
CA PRO A 258 -3.09 14.77 -0.99
C PRO A 258 -4.37 14.49 -0.20
N GLY A 259 -5.09 15.55 0.16
CA GLY A 259 -6.41 15.51 0.78
C GLY A 259 -7.50 16.06 -0.13
N LEU A 260 -8.75 15.69 0.13
CA LEU A 260 -9.93 16.29 -0.48
C LEU A 260 -10.68 17.10 0.57
N LEU A 261 -10.62 18.43 0.43
CA LEU A 261 -11.52 19.32 1.14
C LEU A 261 -12.90 19.20 0.51
N MET A 262 -13.83 18.57 1.22
CA MET A 262 -15.22 18.37 0.81
C MET A 262 -16.12 19.20 1.70
N VAL A 263 -16.68 20.28 1.16
CA VAL A 263 -17.56 21.17 1.92
C VAL A 263 -19.01 20.94 1.49
N PRO A 264 -19.89 20.50 2.42
CA PRO A 264 -21.30 20.29 2.13
C PRO A 264 -22.01 21.55 1.63
N GLN A 265 -23.17 21.36 1.00
CA GLN A 265 -24.09 22.46 0.72
C GLN A 265 -24.35 23.28 1.98
N ASN A 266 -24.32 24.61 1.85
CA ASN A 266 -24.47 25.58 2.94
C ASN A 266 -25.93 25.71 3.40
N VAL A 267 -26.50 24.62 3.90
CA VAL A 267 -27.84 24.50 4.49
C VAL A 267 -27.80 23.54 5.68
N ASN A 268 -28.81 23.57 6.55
CA ASN A 268 -28.90 22.62 7.66
C ASN A 268 -28.92 21.17 7.15
N ASN A 269 -28.06 20.33 7.70
CA ASN A 269 -27.84 18.94 7.27
C ASN A 269 -27.54 18.81 5.77
N GLY A 270 -26.92 19.84 5.18
CA GLY A 270 -26.43 19.79 3.81
C GLY A 270 -25.42 18.66 3.62
N TYR A 271 -25.27 18.19 2.39
CA TYR A 271 -24.31 17.14 2.07
C TYR A 271 -23.55 17.46 0.79
N ILE A 272 -22.43 16.79 0.62
CA ILE A 272 -21.69 16.66 -0.63
C ILE A 272 -21.32 15.19 -0.83
N SER A 273 -21.44 14.70 -2.06
CA SER A 273 -21.16 13.30 -2.42
C SER A 273 -20.36 13.24 -3.72
N ALA A 274 -19.39 12.33 -3.77
CA ALA A 274 -18.59 12.05 -4.97
C ALA A 274 -18.76 10.60 -5.38
N GLN A 275 -19.44 10.34 -6.50
CA GLN A 275 -19.54 9.00 -7.06
C GLN A 275 -18.38 8.75 -8.03
N PHE A 276 -17.46 7.87 -7.63
CA PHE A 276 -16.27 7.53 -8.43
C PHE A 276 -16.59 6.48 -9.51
N PRO A 277 -15.75 6.37 -10.57
CA PRO A 277 -15.77 5.25 -11.50
C PRO A 277 -15.72 3.89 -10.81
N SER A 278 -16.20 2.86 -11.50
CA SER A 278 -16.28 1.52 -10.93
C SER A 278 -14.89 0.88 -10.78
N ILE A 279 -14.69 0.16 -9.69
CA ILE A 279 -13.52 -0.68 -9.44
C ILE A 279 -13.96 -2.08 -9.00
N THR A 280 -13.26 -3.10 -9.49
CA THR A 280 -13.44 -4.48 -9.03
C THR A 280 -12.63 -4.71 -7.76
N ILE A 281 -13.30 -5.14 -6.69
CA ILE A 281 -12.67 -5.43 -5.41
C ILE A 281 -12.08 -6.84 -5.38
N GLN A 282 -10.86 -6.96 -4.85
CA GLN A 282 -10.18 -8.23 -4.63
C GLN A 282 -10.15 -8.59 -3.14
N ALA A 283 -9.97 -9.87 -2.85
CA ALA A 283 -9.78 -10.32 -1.48
C ALA A 283 -8.53 -9.65 -0.89
N GLY A 284 -8.65 -9.10 0.33
CA GLY A 284 -7.58 -8.38 1.01
C GLY A 284 -7.43 -6.91 0.62
N ASP A 285 -8.26 -6.37 -0.29
CA ASP A 285 -8.33 -4.93 -0.53
C ASP A 285 -8.77 -4.20 0.74
N ARG A 286 -8.16 -3.05 1.02
CA ARG A 286 -8.53 -2.21 2.16
C ARG A 286 -8.72 -0.76 1.73
N PHE A 287 -9.81 -0.14 2.18
CA PHE A 287 -9.98 1.30 2.08
C PHE A 287 -9.28 1.98 3.26
N ARG A 288 -8.45 2.98 2.97
CA ARG A 288 -7.70 3.73 3.96
C ARG A 288 -7.83 5.22 3.71
N ALA A 289 -7.94 5.97 4.79
CA ALA A 289 -7.94 7.43 4.80
C ALA A 289 -7.64 7.93 6.21
N ILE A 290 -7.50 9.24 6.36
CA ILE A 290 -7.75 9.93 7.62
C ILE A 290 -8.95 10.86 7.39
N VAL A 291 -9.85 10.94 8.37
CA VAL A 291 -10.94 11.92 8.39
C VAL A 291 -10.65 12.96 9.46
N ASN A 292 -10.81 14.24 9.11
CA ASN A 292 -10.59 15.36 10.02
C ASN A 292 -11.32 16.63 9.56
N CYS A 293 -11.49 17.59 10.48
CA CYS A 293 -11.82 18.96 10.12
C CYS A 293 -10.57 19.75 9.70
N GLN A 294 -10.67 20.63 8.72
CA GLN A 294 -9.57 21.53 8.34
C GLN A 294 -9.19 22.43 9.52
N ARG A 295 -7.90 22.76 9.66
CA ARG A 295 -7.42 23.75 10.64
C ARG A 295 -8.26 25.04 10.61
N ASP A 296 -8.56 25.57 11.79
CA ASP A 296 -9.36 26.79 12.03
C ASP A 296 -10.86 26.69 11.70
N ALA A 297 -11.34 25.52 11.27
CA ALA A 297 -12.77 25.22 11.12
C ALA A 297 -13.43 24.92 12.48
N VAL A 298 -13.34 25.85 13.44
CA VAL A 298 -13.69 25.63 14.87
C VAL A 298 -15.14 25.24 15.14
N ASN A 299 -16.04 25.43 14.17
CA ASN A 299 -17.45 25.03 14.28
C ASN A 299 -17.79 23.77 13.46
N CYS A 300 -16.80 23.15 12.82
CA CYS A 300 -16.97 21.95 12.00
C CYS A 300 -17.61 20.83 12.82
N ASN A 301 -18.70 20.28 12.30
CA ASN A 301 -19.40 19.13 12.87
C ASN A 301 -20.06 18.35 11.74
N VAL A 302 -19.40 17.27 11.32
CA VAL A 302 -19.75 16.53 10.10
C VAL A 302 -19.83 15.04 10.33
N VAL A 303 -20.50 14.34 9.42
CA VAL A 303 -20.49 12.89 9.31
C VAL A 303 -19.91 12.51 7.95
N PHE A 304 -18.78 11.82 8.00
CA PHE A 304 -18.17 11.14 6.88
C PHE A 304 -18.86 9.80 6.65
N ARG A 305 -19.07 9.42 5.38
CA ARG A 305 -19.48 8.06 5.01
C ARG A 305 -18.71 7.56 3.81
N LEU A 306 -18.36 6.28 3.86
CA LEU A 306 -17.99 5.50 2.70
C LEU A 306 -19.21 4.68 2.29
N ASP A 307 -19.84 5.08 1.19
CA ASP A 307 -20.94 4.35 0.59
C ASP A 307 -20.46 3.62 -0.68
N TYR A 308 -21.23 2.66 -1.16
CA TYR A 308 -21.01 2.02 -2.45
C TYR A 308 -22.32 1.80 -3.18
N LEU A 309 -22.29 1.98 -4.50
CA LEU A 309 -23.39 1.66 -5.41
C LEU A 309 -23.19 0.25 -5.96
N ASN A 310 -24.13 -0.63 -5.66
CA ASN A 310 -24.23 -1.98 -6.24
C ASN A 310 -25.61 -2.14 -6.90
N ASN A 311 -25.65 -2.42 -8.20
CA ASN A 311 -26.89 -2.68 -8.95
C ASN A 311 -27.97 -1.58 -8.76
N GLY A 312 -27.56 -0.31 -8.79
CA GLY A 312 -28.46 0.83 -8.63
C GLY A 312 -28.84 1.18 -7.19
N VAL A 313 -28.41 0.38 -6.20
CA VAL A 313 -28.70 0.60 -4.77
C VAL A 313 -27.45 1.13 -4.07
N ILE A 314 -27.57 2.29 -3.43
CA ILE A 314 -26.52 2.85 -2.58
C ILE A 314 -26.62 2.20 -1.20
N LYS A 315 -25.48 1.73 -0.67
CA LYS A 315 -25.37 1.15 0.67
C LYS A 315 -24.22 1.81 1.41
N THR A 316 -24.43 2.12 2.67
CA THR A 316 -23.36 2.60 3.55
C THR A 316 -22.51 1.43 4.01
N TYR A 317 -21.20 1.54 3.79
CA TYR A 317 -20.23 0.58 4.29
C TYR A 317 -19.79 0.95 5.71
N ALA A 318 -19.49 2.23 5.94
CA ALA A 318 -19.09 2.76 7.24
C ALA A 318 -19.33 4.26 7.33
N SER A 319 -19.41 4.77 8.56
CA SER A 319 -19.63 6.19 8.87
C SER A 319 -18.84 6.62 10.09
N TRP A 320 -18.37 7.88 10.10
CA TRP A 320 -17.61 8.49 11.19
C TRP A 320 -18.12 9.90 11.43
N ALA A 321 -18.36 10.25 12.69
CA ALA A 321 -18.66 11.63 13.09
C ALA A 321 -17.36 12.33 13.45
N GLU A 322 -17.22 13.57 13.01
CA GLU A 322 -16.07 14.43 13.27
C GLU A 322 -16.54 15.78 13.78
N VAL A 323 -15.90 16.28 14.84
CA VAL A 323 -16.06 17.65 15.32
C VAL A 323 -14.69 18.27 15.57
N TYR A 324 -14.61 19.61 15.54
CA TYR A 324 -13.36 20.29 15.82
C TYR A 324 -12.95 20.19 17.32
N GLU A 325 -12.15 19.18 17.66
CA GLU A 325 -11.64 18.85 19.01
C GLU A 325 -10.10 18.65 19.12
N GLY A 326 -9.34 18.95 18.08
CA GLY A 326 -7.89 18.79 17.95
C GLY A 326 -7.44 17.38 17.60
N LYS A 327 -8.36 16.52 17.13
CA LYS A 327 -8.08 15.11 16.79
C LYS A 327 -8.30 14.85 15.31
N TYR A 328 -7.99 13.63 14.90
CA TYR A 328 -8.25 13.10 13.58
C TYR A 328 -8.37 11.58 13.72
N TYR A 329 -9.08 10.95 12.78
CA TYR A 329 -9.39 9.52 12.90
C TYR A 329 -8.86 8.76 11.70
N PRO A 330 -7.88 7.86 11.90
CA PRO A 330 -7.45 6.96 10.85
C PRO A 330 -8.54 5.94 10.55
N VAL A 331 -8.80 5.74 9.26
CA VAL A 331 -9.74 4.77 8.71
C VAL A 331 -8.94 3.65 8.07
N ASP A 332 -9.19 2.40 8.47
CA ASP A 332 -8.67 1.21 7.79
C ASP A 332 -9.74 0.12 7.73
N LEU A 333 -10.43 0.00 6.59
CA LEU A 333 -11.56 -0.90 6.39
C LEU A 333 -11.19 -2.08 5.50
N ASP A 334 -11.48 -3.30 5.95
CA ASP A 334 -11.39 -4.49 5.11
C ASP A 334 -12.54 -4.50 4.10
N LEU A 335 -12.23 -4.54 2.80
CA LEU A 335 -13.22 -4.63 1.73
C LEU A 335 -13.43 -6.07 1.22
N SER A 336 -12.77 -7.07 1.82
CA SER A 336 -12.93 -8.48 1.47
C SER A 336 -14.38 -9.00 1.44
N PRO A 337 -15.33 -8.48 2.25
CA PRO A 337 -16.75 -8.84 2.12
C PRO A 337 -17.36 -8.49 0.75
N LEU A 338 -16.76 -7.55 0.01
CA LEU A 338 -17.20 -7.11 -1.32
C LEU A 338 -16.38 -7.73 -2.47
N LYS A 339 -15.55 -8.74 -2.19
CA LYS A 339 -14.66 -9.36 -3.19
C LYS A 339 -15.43 -9.86 -4.42
N GLY A 340 -14.88 -9.61 -5.60
CA GLY A 340 -15.44 -10.01 -6.89
C GLY A 340 -16.50 -9.03 -7.44
N GLU A 341 -17.03 -8.15 -6.61
CA GLU A 341 -17.99 -7.13 -7.05
C GLU A 341 -17.27 -5.99 -7.78
N THR A 342 -17.92 -5.45 -8.81
CA THR A 342 -17.48 -4.24 -9.51
C THR A 342 -18.39 -3.09 -9.11
N LEU A 343 -17.88 -2.19 -8.28
CA LEU A 343 -18.67 -1.21 -7.52
C LEU A 343 -18.21 0.20 -7.81
N LYS A 344 -19.12 1.16 -7.73
CA LYS A 344 -18.76 2.57 -7.60
C LYS A 344 -18.76 2.95 -6.13
N PHE A 345 -17.65 3.47 -5.62
CA PHE A 345 -17.61 4.01 -4.26
C PHE A 345 -18.07 5.45 -4.25
N LEU A 346 -18.68 5.86 -3.13
CA LEU A 346 -19.05 7.23 -2.86
C LEU A 346 -18.37 7.70 -1.59
N LEU A 347 -17.62 8.80 -1.69
CA LEU A 347 -17.19 9.56 -0.52
C LEU A 347 -18.28 10.60 -0.24
N VAL A 348 -18.81 10.58 0.98
CA VAL A 348 -19.89 11.48 1.39
C VAL A 348 -19.51 12.22 2.65
N VAL A 349 -19.82 13.52 2.69
CA VAL A 349 -19.76 14.36 3.88
C VAL A 349 -21.12 14.99 4.07
N SER A 350 -21.66 14.93 5.28
CA SER A 350 -22.91 15.61 5.67
C SER A 350 -22.64 16.51 6.86
N ALA A 351 -23.17 17.73 6.86
CA ALA A 351 -23.24 18.56 8.05
C ALA A 351 -24.12 17.88 9.11
N ASN A 352 -23.71 17.93 10.36
CA ASN A 352 -24.43 17.33 11.50
C ASN A 352 -25.09 18.44 12.33
N GLY A 353 -26.12 19.05 11.76
CA GLY A 353 -26.80 20.23 12.30
C GLY A 353 -26.68 21.45 11.41
N SER A 354 -26.26 22.58 11.99
CA SER A 354 -26.09 23.86 11.29
C SER A 354 -24.83 23.87 10.41
N ASN A 355 -24.91 24.60 9.31
CA ASN A 355 -23.85 24.85 8.33
C ASN A 355 -22.76 25.82 8.83
N ASN A 356 -21.87 25.39 9.73
CA ASN A 356 -20.90 26.29 10.35
C ASN A 356 -19.46 25.81 10.13
N GLN A 357 -18.83 26.25 9.03
CA GLN A 357 -17.44 25.88 8.70
C GLN A 357 -17.22 24.37 8.61
N ASP A 358 -18.15 23.64 7.99
CA ASP A 358 -18.07 22.18 7.77
C ASP A 358 -17.00 21.83 6.71
N TYR A 359 -15.76 22.22 6.99
CA TYR A 359 -14.59 22.04 6.14
C TYR A 359 -13.98 20.68 6.44
N ALA A 360 -14.57 19.65 5.85
CA ALA A 360 -14.19 18.28 6.07
C ALA A 360 -13.09 17.85 5.10
N ILE A 361 -12.05 17.18 5.61
CA ILE A 361 -10.96 16.64 4.80
C ILE A 361 -11.00 15.12 4.84
N TRP A 362 -11.11 14.50 3.67
CA TRP A 362 -10.64 13.14 3.45
C TRP A 362 -9.17 13.19 3.09
N LEU A 363 -8.28 12.85 4.02
CA LEU A 363 -6.84 12.83 3.78
C LEU A 363 -6.42 11.47 3.22
N ASN A 364 -5.70 11.50 2.10
CA ASN A 364 -5.21 10.35 1.36
C ASN A 364 -6.24 9.19 1.25
N PRO A 365 -7.49 9.41 0.81
CA PRO A 365 -8.46 8.35 0.62
C PRO A 365 -8.01 7.43 -0.52
N HIS A 366 -7.76 6.16 -0.24
CA HIS A 366 -7.30 5.19 -1.24
C HIS A 366 -7.70 3.75 -0.92
N ILE A 367 -7.67 2.90 -1.95
CA ILE A 367 -7.74 1.43 -1.82
C ILE A 367 -6.33 0.87 -1.96
N VAL A 368 -5.86 0.19 -0.92
CA VAL A 368 -4.63 -0.62 -0.97
C VAL A 368 -4.98 -2.03 -1.39
N ARG A 369 -4.21 -2.58 -2.33
CA ARG A 369 -4.31 -3.97 -2.77
C ARG A 369 -3.04 -4.73 -2.46
N GLN A 370 -3.22 -5.98 -2.04
CA GLN A 370 -2.13 -6.91 -1.81
C GLN A 370 -1.50 -7.37 -3.13
N GLY A 371 -0.18 -7.41 -3.18
CA GLY A 371 0.60 -7.84 -4.35
C GLY A 371 1.56 -6.76 -4.82
N SER A 372 2.26 -7.04 -5.91
CA SER A 372 3.05 -6.03 -6.61
C SER A 372 2.14 -5.24 -7.54
N ALA A 373 2.37 -3.94 -7.66
CA ALA A 373 1.72 -3.14 -8.69
C ALA A 373 1.95 -3.79 -10.06
N PRO A 374 0.93 -3.83 -10.94
CA PRO A 374 1.16 -4.27 -12.31
C PRO A 374 2.27 -3.42 -12.93
N THR A 375 3.27 -4.05 -13.52
CA THR A 375 4.33 -3.34 -14.25
C THR A 375 3.67 -2.43 -15.27
N PRO A 376 3.99 -1.13 -15.32
CA PRO A 376 3.44 -0.26 -16.34
C PRO A 376 3.81 -0.84 -17.70
N THR A 377 2.82 -1.36 -18.42
CA THR A 377 3.01 -1.78 -19.80
C THR A 377 3.29 -0.51 -20.58
N ASN A 378 4.55 -0.28 -20.97
CA ASN A 378 4.88 0.74 -21.95
C ASN A 378 4.05 0.41 -23.20
N THR A 379 2.93 1.11 -23.37
CA THR A 379 2.18 1.06 -24.62
C THR A 379 3.15 1.59 -25.68
N PRO A 380 3.51 0.81 -26.70
CA PRO A 380 4.42 1.30 -27.73
C PRO A 380 3.80 2.57 -28.31
N ILE A 381 4.54 3.67 -28.22
CA ILE A 381 4.18 4.92 -28.89
C ILE A 381 3.93 4.55 -30.35
N PRO A 382 2.76 4.87 -30.94
CA PRO A 382 2.54 4.60 -32.35
C PRO A 382 3.65 5.28 -33.14
N SER A 383 4.51 4.48 -33.77
CA SER A 383 5.54 4.98 -34.66
C SER A 383 4.83 5.64 -35.83
N ILE A 384 4.84 6.97 -35.86
CA ILE A 384 4.38 7.75 -37.00
C ILE A 384 5.28 7.42 -38.20
N THR A 385 4.84 6.45 -38.99
CA THR A 385 5.49 6.13 -40.25
C THR A 385 5.07 7.20 -41.24
N PHE A 386 5.95 8.16 -41.52
CA PHE A 386 5.75 9.11 -42.60
C PHE A 386 5.82 8.35 -43.93
N THR A 387 4.66 8.11 -44.55
CA THR A 387 4.60 7.65 -45.94
C THR A 387 5.03 8.82 -46.83
N PRO A 388 6.15 8.74 -47.58
CA PRO A 388 6.53 9.80 -48.50
C PRO A 388 5.45 9.91 -49.58
N THR A 389 4.72 11.03 -49.59
CA THR A 389 3.77 11.35 -50.66
C THR A 389 4.57 11.76 -51.89
N ALA A 390 4.37 11.05 -52.99
CA ALA A 390 5.00 11.37 -54.27
C ALA A 390 4.55 12.77 -54.73
N THR A 391 5.52 13.68 -54.84
CA THR A 391 5.34 15.00 -55.46
C THR A 391 5.07 14.79 -56.95
N PHE A 392 3.86 15.13 -57.41
CA PHE A 392 3.56 15.20 -58.83
C PHE A 392 4.15 16.49 -59.41
N THR A 393 5.12 16.33 -60.30
CA THR A 393 5.66 17.40 -61.15
C THR A 393 4.56 17.89 -62.11
N PRO A 394 4.25 19.20 -62.17
CA PRO A 394 3.27 19.71 -63.13
C PRO A 394 3.86 19.73 -64.55
N THR A 395 3.22 18.99 -65.47
CA THR A 395 3.42 19.13 -66.91
C THR A 395 2.57 20.30 -67.41
N LEU A 396 3.21 21.29 -68.05
CA LEU A 396 2.53 22.40 -68.70
C LEU A 396 1.88 21.93 -70.01
N THR A 397 0.57 22.13 -70.14
CA THR A 397 -0.13 22.06 -71.42
C THR A 397 -0.98 23.31 -71.58
N SER A 398 -0.70 24.10 -72.61
CA SER A 398 -1.40 25.33 -72.95
C SER A 398 -2.64 25.03 -73.79
N THR A 399 -3.84 25.43 -73.34
CA THR A 399 -4.96 25.73 -74.24
C THR A 399 -5.85 26.83 -73.66
N THR A 400 -6.12 27.82 -74.51
CA THR A 400 -6.96 29.01 -74.35
C THR A 400 -8.45 28.69 -74.20
N THR A 401 -9.16 29.44 -73.34
CA THR A 401 -10.36 30.26 -73.67
C THR A 401 -11.00 30.78 -72.37
N PHE A 402 -11.30 32.08 -72.33
CA PHE A 402 -11.96 32.78 -71.23
C PHE A 402 -13.48 32.61 -71.28
N THR A 403 -14.11 32.39 -70.11
CA THR A 403 -15.51 32.74 -69.88
C THR A 403 -15.65 33.31 -68.47
N PHE A 404 -16.09 34.56 -68.38
CA PHE A 404 -16.35 35.25 -67.12
C PHE A 404 -17.72 34.85 -66.56
N THR A 405 -17.78 34.50 -65.26
CA THR A 405 -19.02 34.38 -64.49
C THR A 405 -18.93 35.29 -63.26
N PRO A 406 -19.93 36.14 -62.98
CA PRO A 406 -19.81 37.21 -61.99
C PRO A 406 -19.93 36.74 -60.53
N THR A 407 -19.18 37.45 -59.68
CA THR A 407 -19.15 37.39 -58.21
C THR A 407 -20.49 37.82 -57.58
N PRO A 408 -21.04 37.11 -56.58
CA PRO A 408 -22.11 37.64 -55.76
C PRO A 408 -21.57 38.60 -54.68
N THR A 409 -22.10 39.82 -54.69
CA THR A 409 -21.89 40.88 -53.69
C THR A 409 -22.69 40.57 -52.42
N PHE A 410 -22.06 40.74 -51.26
CA PHE A 410 -22.69 40.67 -49.94
C PHE A 410 -23.35 42.01 -49.60
N THR A 411 -24.59 41.97 -49.10
CA THR A 411 -25.33 43.13 -48.58
C THR A 411 -25.26 43.13 -47.05
N GLU A 412 -24.75 44.21 -46.47
CA GLU A 412 -24.76 44.45 -45.02
C GLU A 412 -26.12 44.97 -44.53
N THR A 413 -26.53 44.51 -43.34
CA THR A 413 -27.74 44.91 -42.62
C THR A 413 -27.43 46.10 -41.68
N PRO A 414 -28.25 47.16 -41.63
CA PRO A 414 -27.95 48.35 -40.83
C PRO A 414 -28.31 48.23 -39.35
N SER A 415 -27.48 48.88 -38.53
CA SER A 415 -27.58 49.07 -37.08
C SER A 415 -28.49 50.28 -36.73
N PRO A 416 -29.34 50.22 -35.68
CA PRO A 416 -30.17 51.36 -35.28
C PRO A 416 -29.41 52.36 -34.38
N THR A 417 -29.58 53.64 -34.72
CA THR A 417 -29.08 54.83 -33.98
C THR A 417 -30.03 55.18 -32.81
N PRO A 418 -29.53 55.67 -31.66
CA PRO A 418 -30.35 56.11 -30.53
C PRO A 418 -30.84 57.56 -30.70
N THR A 419 -32.01 57.86 -30.15
CA THR A 419 -32.63 59.20 -30.13
C THR A 419 -32.50 59.80 -28.71
N PRO A 420 -32.37 61.13 -28.56
CA PRO A 420 -32.00 61.78 -27.28
C PRO A 420 -33.06 61.77 -26.20
#